data_AF-A0A974Y6A0-F1
#
_entry.id   AF-A0A974Y6A0-F1
#
_cell.length_a   1.000
_cell.length_b   1.000
_cell.length_c   1.000
_cell.angle_alpha   90.00
_cell.angle_beta   90.00
_cell.angle_gamma   90.00
#
_symmetry.space_group_name_H-M   'P 1'
#
loop_
_entity.id
_entity.type
_entity.pdbx_description
1 polymer ?
#
loop_
_entity_poly.entity_id
_entity_poly.type
_entity_poly.pdbx_seq_one_letter_code
_entity_poly.pdbx_strand_id
1 'polypeptide(L)' 'MRRYPYSFIALGSLGLLCTLVGLFSLFGLGSWLHPVLDDPMAGLAFIVSAVALFGSAAFPLVIEKLKENEGG' A
#
# COMPACT_ATOMS: atom_id res chain seq x y z
N MET A 1 4.19 8.63 23.79
CA MET A 1 3.47 8.83 22.51
C MET A 1 4.25 8.10 21.43
N ARG A 2 3.77 6.93 20.97
CA ARG A 2 4.46 6.13 19.92
C ARG A 2 4.52 6.93 18.63
N ARG A 3 5.70 7.40 18.24
CA ARG A 3 5.92 8.15 17.00
C ARG A 3 6.18 7.18 15.87
N TYR A 4 5.11 6.60 15.32
CA TYR A 4 5.24 5.88 14.06
C TYR A 4 5.87 6.80 13.00
N PRO A 5 6.86 6.33 12.23
CA PRO A 5 7.52 7.14 11.22
C PRO A 5 6.48 7.62 10.21
N TYR A 6 6.52 8.91 9.91
CA TYR A 6 5.58 9.54 8.97
C TYR A 6 5.53 8.79 7.62
N SER A 7 6.68 8.27 7.17
CA SER A 7 6.79 7.45 5.97
C SER A 7 5.94 6.18 6.03
N PHE A 8 5.81 5.50 7.18
CA PHE A 8 4.93 4.34 7.33
C PHE A 8 3.46 4.70 7.12
N ILE A 9 3.03 5.82 7.70
CA ILE A 9 1.65 6.30 7.58
C ILE A 9 1.36 6.72 6.13
N ALA A 10 2.28 7.46 5.50
CA ALA A 10 2.15 7.91 4.12
C ALA A 10 2.16 6.71 3.14
N LEU A 11 3.16 5.82 3.22
CA LEU A 11 3.27 4.67 2.32
C LEU A 11 2.14 3.65 2.56
N GLY A 12 1.73 3.45 3.81
CA GLY A 12 0.63 2.55 4.16
C GLY A 12 -0.73 3.07 3.68
N SER A 13 -0.98 4.38 3.80
CA SER A 13 -2.22 4.99 3.27
C SER A 13 -2.26 4.98 1.74
N LEU A 14 -1.16 5.31 1.06
CA LEU A 14 -1.06 5.15 -0.40
C LEU A 14 -1.23 3.70 -0.83
N GLY A 15 -0.59 2.75 -0.14
CA GLY A 15 -0.72 1.32 -0.39
C GLY A 15 -2.17 0.87 -0.27
N LEU A 16 -2.88 1.27 0.79
CA LEU A 16 -4.28 0.96 1.01
C LEU A 16 -5.19 1.48 -0.12
N LEU A 17 -4.98 2.73 -0.54
CA LEU A 17 -5.71 3.31 -1.67
C LEU A 17 -5.44 2.53 -2.97
N CYS A 18 -4.18 2.17 -3.21
CA CYS A 18 -3.75 1.41 -4.37
C CYS A 18 -4.39 0.00 -4.38
N THR A 19 -4.48 -0.67 -3.22
CA THR A 19 -5.15 -1.97 -3.08
C THR A 19 -6.64 -1.86 -3.34
N LEU A 20 -7.31 -0.84 -2.80
CA LEU A 20 -8.74 -0.63 -3.03
C LEU A 20 -9.01 -0.47 -4.53
N VAL A 21 -8.29 0.43 -5.20
CA VAL A 21 -8.43 0.66 -6.64
C VAL A 21 -8.14 -0.60 -7.46
N GLY A 22 -7.07 -1.33 -7.14
CA GLY A 22 -6.73 -2.60 -7.80
C GLY A 22 -7.79 -3.68 -7.60
N LEU A 23 -8.33 -3.83 -6.39
CA LEU A 23 -9.36 -4.81 -6.08
C LEU A 23 -10.68 -4.47 -6.79
N PHE A 24 -11.07 -3.19 -6.84
CA PHE A 24 -12.22 -2.72 -7.60
C PHE A 24 -12.07 -2.99 -9.11
N SER A 25 -10.87 -2.82 -9.66
CA SER A 25 -10.57 -3.16 -11.05
C SER A 25 -10.68 -4.67 -11.31
N LEU A 26 -10.14 -5.53 -10.43
CA LEU A 26 -10.24 -7.00 -10.60
C LEU A 26 -11.67 -7.54 -10.50
N PHE A 27 -12.53 -6.92 -9.69
CA PHE A 27 -13.93 -7.33 -9.55
C PHE A 27 -14.82 -6.97 -10.76
N GLY A 28 -14.27 -6.37 -11.82
CA GLY A 28 -15.03 -5.95 -12.99
C GLY A 28 -15.91 -4.71 -12.75
N LEU A 29 -15.78 -4.09 -11.57
CA LEU A 29 -16.40 -2.81 -11.20
C LEU A 29 -15.59 -1.61 -11.71
N GLY A 30 -14.44 -1.85 -12.35
CA GLY A 30 -13.58 -0.84 -12.97
C GLY A 30 -14.31 0.00 -14.02
N SER A 31 -15.17 -0.63 -14.82
CA SER A 31 -16.03 0.01 -15.82
C SER A 31 -16.97 1.08 -15.26
N TRP A 32 -17.35 0.99 -13.98
CA TRP A 32 -18.23 1.96 -13.32
C TRP A 32 -17.46 3.19 -12.78
N LEU A 33 -16.16 3.05 -12.53
CA LEU A 33 -15.32 4.13 -11.97
C LEU A 33 -14.47 4.84 -13.03
N HIS A 34 -13.85 4.10 -13.97
CA HIS A 34 -13.10 4.68 -15.10
C HIS A 34 -12.81 3.62 -16.19
N PRO A 35 -13.03 3.89 -17.48
CA PRO A 35 -12.83 2.91 -18.57
C PRO A 35 -11.40 2.35 -18.70
N VAL A 36 -10.40 3.03 -18.12
CA VAL A 36 -9.01 2.52 -18.02
C VAL A 36 -8.87 1.35 -17.04
N LEU A 37 -9.75 1.24 -16.04
CA LEU A 37 -9.75 0.16 -15.05
C LEU A 37 -10.45 -1.12 -15.54
N ASP A 38 -11.03 -1.10 -16.74
CA ASP A 38 -11.66 -2.27 -17.36
C ASP A 38 -10.62 -3.23 -17.95
N ASP A 39 -9.36 -2.79 -18.06
CA ASP A 39 -8.25 -3.61 -18.51
C ASP A 39 -7.66 -4.42 -17.33
N PRO A 40 -7.74 -5.76 -17.33
CA PRO A 40 -7.28 -6.61 -16.23
C PRO A 40 -5.82 -6.37 -15.83
N MET A 41 -4.99 -5.97 -16.79
CA MET A 41 -3.58 -5.67 -16.58
C MET A 41 -3.36 -4.40 -15.75
N ALA A 42 -4.27 -3.42 -15.85
CA ALA A 42 -4.22 -2.22 -15.03
C ALA A 42 -4.50 -2.55 -13.56
N GLY A 43 -5.51 -3.38 -13.29
CA GLY A 43 -5.82 -3.86 -11.94
C GLY A 43 -4.65 -4.60 -11.30
N LEU A 44 -3.97 -5.47 -12.06
CA LEU A 44 -2.76 -6.14 -11.61
C LEU A 44 -1.61 -5.18 -11.30
N ALA A 45 -1.38 -4.15 -12.14
CA ALA A 45 -0.35 -3.15 -11.89
C ALA A 45 -0.58 -2.36 -10.58
N PHE A 46 -1.84 -2.04 -10.26
CA PHE A 46 -2.21 -1.43 -8.99
C PHE A 46 -1.96 -2.36 -7.80
N ILE A 47 -2.28 -3.66 -7.91
CA ILE A 47 -1.99 -4.62 -6.83
C ILE A 47 -0.48 -4.76 -6.59
N VAL A 48 0.33 -4.92 -7.65
CA VAL A 48 1.79 -5.05 -7.52
C VAL A 48 2.39 -3.79 -6.88
N SER A 49 1.91 -2.61 -7.29
CA SER A 49 2.33 -1.33 -6.72
C SER A 49 1.94 -1.22 -5.24
N ALA A 50 0.74 -1.68 -4.87
CA ALA A 50 0.30 -1.71 -3.48
C ALA A 50 1.20 -2.60 -2.61
N VAL A 51 1.53 -3.81 -3.09
CA VAL A 51 2.46 -4.71 -2.39
C VAL A 51 3.84 -4.08 -2.22
N ALA A 52 4.37 -3.43 -3.27
CA ALA A 52 5.65 -2.74 -3.19
C ALA A 52 5.65 -1.56 -2.19
N LEU A 53 4.53 -0.81 -2.13
CA LEU A 53 4.33 0.28 -1.18
C LEU A 53 4.25 -0.24 0.25
N PHE A 54 3.51 -1.33 0.50
CA PHE A 54 3.46 -1.95 1.82
C PHE A 54 4.82 -2.51 2.26
N GLY A 55 5.58 -3.13 1.35
CA GLY A 55 6.94 -3.58 1.62
C GLY A 55 7.87 -2.42 2.02
N SER A 56 7.77 -1.29 1.29
CA SER A 56 8.52 -0.07 1.63
C SER A 56 8.07 0.56 2.95
N ALA A 57 6.78 0.49 3.29
CA ALA A 57 6.24 0.97 4.55
C ALA A 57 6.71 0.12 5.75
N ALA A 58 6.86 -1.20 5.56
CA ALA A 58 7.29 -2.11 6.62
C ALA A 58 8.74 -1.84 7.08
N PHE A 59 9.61 -1.38 6.19
CA PHE A 59 11.04 -1.20 6.46
C PHE A 59 11.34 -0.18 7.59
N PRO A 60 10.80 1.06 7.57
CA PRO A 60 10.94 2.01 8.69
C PRO A 60 10.40 1.49 10.03
N LEU A 61 9.33 0.69 9.99
CA LEU A 61 8.66 0.13 11.17
C LEU A 61 9.54 -0.91 11.87
N VAL A 62 10.21 -1.76 11.10
CA VAL A 62 11.17 -2.75 11.61
C VAL A 62 12.38 -2.06 12.23
N ILE A 63 12.91 -1.00 11.61
CA ILE A 63 14.04 -0.24 12.16
C ILE A 63 13.67 0.43 13.50
N GLU A 64 12.47 1.01 13.61
CA GLU A 64 12.01 1.59 14.88
C GLU A 64 11.86 0.50 15.95
N LYS A 65 11.34 -0.68 15.59
CA LYS A 65 11.22 -1.83 16.50
C LYS A 65 12.56 -2.37 16.97
N LEU A 66 13.58 -2.41 16.10
CA LEU A 66 14.95 -2.79 16.49
C LEU A 66 15.54 -1.76 17.47
N LYS A 67 15.39 -0.46 17.18
CA LYS A 67 15.82 0.61 18.11
C LYS A 67 15.12 0.56 19.47
N GLU A 68 13.83 0.21 19.51
CA GLU A 68 13.07 0.05 20.76
C GLU A 68 13.60 -1.14 21.59
N ASN A 69 14.10 -2.19 20.93
CA ASN A 69 14.60 -3.42 21.56
C ASN A 69 16.08 -3.36 21.96
N GLU A 70 16.89 -2.53 21.29
CA GLU A 70 18.32 -2.34 21.58
C GLU A 70 18.58 -1.32 22.70
N GLY A 71 17.55 -0.56 23.09
CA GLY A 71 17.61 0.44 24.17
C GLY A 71 16.99 0.00 25.50
N GLY A 72 16.68 -1.29 25.68
CA GLY A 72 16.18 -1.89 26.93
C GLY A 72 17.21 -2.82 27.57
#